data_AF-A0A975TGT5-F1
#
_entry.id   AF-A0A975TGT5-F1
#
_cell.length_a   1.000
_cell.length_b   1.000
_cell.length_c   1.000
_cell.angle_alpha   90.00
_cell.angle_beta   90.00
_cell.angle_gamma   90.00
#
_symmetry.space_group_name_H-M   'P 1'
#
loop_
_entity.id
_entity.type
_entity.pdbx_description
1 polymer ?
#
loop_
_entity_poly.entity_id
_entity_poly.type
_entity_poly.pdbx_seq_one_letter_code
_entity_poly.pdbx_strand_id
1 'polypeptide(L)' 'MTDNTVDPATITPEMAVQIRTWRVDEEFSWRAVAQAASDLWSSQWGSNQLFGEDLCVAAAKMLGEDPHQEPWN' A
#
# COMPACT_ATOMS: atom_id res chain seq x y z
N MET A 1 -17.09 -6.53 14.81
CA MET A 1 -16.39 -5.57 13.93
C MET A 1 -15.75 -6.44 12.87
N THR A 2 -16.13 -6.32 11.61
CA THR A 2 -15.49 -7.06 10.53
C THR A 2 -14.04 -6.60 10.47
N ASP A 3 -13.10 -7.47 10.83
CA ASP A 3 -11.67 -7.28 10.59
C ASP A 3 -11.50 -7.09 9.08
N ASN A 4 -11.49 -5.83 8.64
CA ASN A 4 -11.31 -5.48 7.24
C ASN A 4 -9.81 -5.41 6.95
N THR A 5 -9.12 -6.50 7.27
CA THR A 5 -7.69 -6.66 7.13
C THR A 5 -7.29 -6.43 5.68
N VAL A 6 -6.37 -5.51 5.45
CA VAL A 6 -5.84 -5.26 4.11
C VAL A 6 -4.92 -6.40 3.68
N ASP A 7 -5.21 -6.97 2.51
CA ASP A 7 -4.36 -7.94 1.82
C ASP A 7 -3.97 -7.36 0.44
N PRO A 8 -2.67 -7.29 0.09
CA PRO A 8 -2.22 -6.85 -1.23
C PRO A 8 -2.94 -7.54 -2.39
N ALA A 9 -3.32 -8.81 -2.26
CA ALA A 9 -4.03 -9.56 -3.29
C ALA A 9 -5.49 -9.13 -3.48
N THR A 10 -6.09 -8.44 -2.50
CA THR A 10 -7.52 -8.09 -2.50
C THR A 10 -7.77 -6.61 -2.18
N ILE A 11 -6.78 -5.73 -2.35
CA ILE A 11 -6.99 -4.28 -2.21
C ILE A 11 -8.09 -3.80 -3.16
N THR A 12 -8.84 -2.79 -2.74
CA THR A 12 -9.83 -2.14 -3.61
C THR A 12 -9.20 -0.97 -4.39
N PRO A 13 -9.84 -0.46 -5.46
CA PRO A 13 -9.36 0.71 -6.18
C PRO A 13 -9.17 1.94 -5.30
N GLU A 14 -10.04 2.15 -4.32
CA GLU A 14 -9.94 3.26 -3.36
C GLU A 14 -8.68 3.12 -2.48
N MET A 15 -8.37 1.89 -2.05
CA MET A 15 -7.15 1.61 -1.30
C MET A 15 -5.90 1.80 -2.18
N ALA A 16 -5.95 1.39 -3.45
CA ALA A 16 -4.86 1.58 -4.39
C ALA A 16 -4.53 3.07 -4.60
N VAL A 17 -5.55 3.93 -4.74
CA VAL A 17 -5.36 5.39 -4.81
C VAL A 17 -4.73 5.93 -3.53
N GLN A 18 -5.21 5.51 -2.36
CA GLN A 18 -4.64 5.96 -1.09
C GLN A 18 -3.18 5.51 -0.90
N ILE A 19 -2.84 4.28 -1.26
CA ILE A 19 -1.48 3.74 -1.22
C ILE A 19 -0.57 4.54 -2.15
N ARG A 20 -1.05 4.87 -3.36
CA ARG A 20 -0.32 5.74 -4.29
C ARG A 20 -0.06 7.11 -3.69
N THR A 21 -1.05 7.74 -3.08
CA THR A 21 -0.87 9.05 -2.43
C THR A 21 0.19 8.98 -1.34
N TRP A 22 0.17 7.96 -0.48
CA TRP A 22 1.22 7.80 0.53
C TRP A 22 2.60 7.62 -0.10
N ARG A 23 2.74 6.73 -1.08
CA ARG A 23 4.04 6.40 -1.66
C ARG A 23 4.62 7.53 -2.50
N VAL A 24 3.79 8.18 -3.31
CA VAL A 24 4.20 9.12 -4.36
C VAL A 24 4.08 10.56 -3.91
N ASP A 25 2.92 10.95 -3.39
CA ASP A 25 2.63 12.36 -3.08
C ASP A 25 3.16 12.76 -1.69
N GLU A 26 3.15 11.83 -0.74
CA GLU A 26 3.65 12.03 0.63
C GLU A 26 5.05 11.42 0.86
N GLU A 27 5.64 10.81 -0.18
CA GLU A 27 7.00 10.24 -0.18
C GLU A 27 7.26 9.20 0.92
N PHE A 28 6.23 8.45 1.33
CA PHE A 28 6.39 7.41 2.34
C PHE A 28 7.34 6.32 1.85
N SER A 29 8.23 5.87 2.74
CA SER A 29 8.95 4.61 2.56
C SER A 29 7.98 3.43 2.60
N TRP A 30 8.36 2.28 2.04
CA TRP A 30 7.53 1.06 2.11
C TRP A 30 7.16 0.68 3.55
N ARG A 31 8.05 0.86 4.52
CA ARG A 31 7.74 0.64 5.95
C ARG A 31 6.66 1.59 6.47
N ALA A 32 6.70 2.85 6.03
CA ALA A 32 5.71 3.85 6.42
C ALA A 32 4.34 3.56 5.77
N VAL A 33 4.33 3.12 4.51
CA VAL A 33 3.10 2.64 3.84
C VAL A 33 2.50 1.45 4.60
N ALA A 34 3.32 0.46 4.97
CA ALA A 34 2.89 -0.70 5.74
C ALA A 34 2.28 -0.30 7.09
N GLN A 35 2.93 0.63 7.80
CA GLN A 35 2.45 1.14 9.08
C GLN A 35 1.10 1.87 8.90
N ALA A 36 1.01 2.79 7.94
CA ALA A 36 -0.21 3.54 7.67
C ALA A 36 -1.37 2.63 7.27
N ALA A 37 -1.11 1.63 6.42
CA ALA A 37 -2.09 0.62 6.05
C ALA A 37 -2.53 -0.23 7.26
N SER A 38 -1.61 -0.55 8.17
CA SER A 38 -1.92 -1.28 9.39
C SER A 38 -2.76 -0.47 10.37
N ASP A 39 -2.48 0.81 10.51
CA ASP A 39 -3.22 1.71 11.40
C ASP A 39 -4.61 2.02 10.83
N LEU A 40 -4.73 2.22 9.52
CA LEU A 40 -6.00 2.60 8.87
C LEU A 40 -6.94 1.42 8.65
N TRP A 41 -6.41 0.25 8.23
CA TRP A 41 -7.20 -0.92 7.85
C TRP A 41 -6.99 -2.13 8.77
N SER A 42 -6.39 -1.92 9.95
CA SER A 42 -6.19 -2.96 10.96
C SER A 42 -5.49 -4.20 10.41
N SER A 43 -4.24 -4.01 9.95
CA SER A 43 -3.38 -5.10 9.51
C SER A 43 -2.44 -5.57 10.63
N GLN A 44 -2.23 -6.88 10.72
CA GLN A 44 -1.27 -7.48 11.65
C GLN A 44 0.19 -7.31 11.24
N TRP A 45 0.46 -6.75 10.05
CA TRP A 45 1.81 -6.69 9.48
C TRP A 45 2.64 -5.50 9.97
N GLY A 46 2.02 -4.47 10.56
CA GLY A 46 2.72 -3.29 11.10
C GLY A 46 3.60 -2.59 10.06
N SER A 47 4.79 -2.14 10.46
CA SER A 47 5.79 -1.50 9.58
C SER A 47 6.64 -2.49 8.76
N ASN A 48 6.11 -3.68 8.45
CA ASN A 48 6.84 -4.68 7.67
C ASN A 48 7.13 -4.17 6.24
N GLN A 49 8.41 -4.10 5.88
CA GLN A 49 8.85 -3.56 4.60
C GLN A 49 8.31 -4.35 3.41
N LEU A 50 8.36 -5.69 3.43
CA LEU A 50 7.91 -6.53 2.32
C LEU A 50 6.40 -6.36 2.09
N PHE A 51 5.65 -6.28 3.19
CA PHE A 51 4.21 -6.01 3.13
C PHE A 51 3.92 -4.65 2.48
N GLY A 52 4.67 -3.61 2.84
CA GLY A 52 4.51 -2.29 2.24
C GLY A 52 4.89 -2.24 0.75
N GLU A 53 5.93 -2.97 0.36
CA GLU A 53 6.33 -3.14 -1.04
C GLU A 53 5.23 -3.87 -1.83
N ASP A 54 4.71 -4.99 -1.31
CA ASP A 54 3.62 -5.75 -1.93
C ASP A 54 2.37 -4.88 -2.12
N LEU A 55 2.03 -4.04 -1.13
CA LEU A 55 0.93 -3.07 -1.25
C LEU A 55 1.18 -2.06 -2.37
N CYS A 56 2.39 -1.50 -2.48
CA CYS A 56 2.74 -0.57 -3.55
C CYS A 56 2.67 -1.24 -4.92
N VAL A 57 3.18 -2.47 -5.04
CA VAL A 57 3.13 -3.26 -6.28
C VAL A 57 1.69 -3.57 -6.69
N ALA A 58 0.85 -3.97 -5.72
CA ALA A 58 -0.57 -4.23 -5.98
C ALA A 58 -1.31 -2.96 -6.42
N ALA A 59 -1.05 -1.84 -5.74
CA ALA A 59 -1.67 -0.55 -6.06
C ALA A 59 -1.28 -0.07 -7.47
N ALA A 60 0.01 -0.09 -7.81
CA ALA A 60 0.50 0.29 -9.13
C ALA A 60 -0.15 -0.56 -10.23
N LYS A 61 -0.17 -1.89 -10.07
CA LYS A 61 -0.82 -2.81 -11.02
C LYS A 61 -2.32 -2.53 -11.17
N MET A 62 -3.01 -2.24 -10.07
CA MET A 62 -4.43 -1.92 -10.08
C MET A 62 -4.72 -0.59 -10.80
N LEU A 63 -3.83 0.40 -10.68
CA LEU A 63 -3.93 1.70 -11.34
C LEU A 63 -3.38 1.70 -12.77
N GLY A 64 -2.79 0.58 -13.23
CA GLY A 64 -2.18 0.47 -14.55
C GLY A 64 -0.83 1.17 -14.68
N GLU A 65 -0.13 1.41 -13.56
CA GLU A 65 1.19 2.03 -13.49
C GLU A 65 2.30 0.96 -13.34
N ASP A 66 3.54 1.32 -13.66
CA ASP A 66 4.72 0.44 -13.45
C ASP A 66 5.31 0.67 -12.05
N PRO A 67 5.28 -0.31 -11.13
CA PRO A 67 5.83 -0.16 -9.78
C PRO A 67 7.36 -0.06 -9.71
N HIS A 68 8.08 -0.39 -10.79
CA HIS A 68 9.55 -0.38 -10.81
C HIS A 68 10.14 0.90 -11.39
N GLN A 69 9.29 1.80 -11.88
CA GLN A 69 9.68 3.11 -12.41
C GLN A 69 9.19 4.24 -11.50
N GLU A 70 9.70 5.44 -11.73
CA GLU A 70 9.10 6.63 -11.15
C GLU A 70 7.61 6.68 -11.51
N PRO A 71 6.72 7.02 -10.56
CA PRO A 71 7.02 7.62 -9.25
C PRO A 71 7.16 6.64 -8.07
N TRP A 72 7.13 5.32 -8.31
CA TRP A 72 7.04 4.31 -7.24
C TRP A 72 8.39 3.89 -6.64
N ASN A 73 9.49 4.10 -7.36
CA ASN A 73 10.84 3.63 -7.02
C ASN A 73 11.75 4.79 -6.59
#